data_AF-A0A9D4BVF7-F1
#
_entry.id   AF-A0A9D4BVF7-F1
#
_cell.length_a   1.000
_cell.length_b   1.000
_cell.length_c   1.000
_cell.angle_alpha   90.00
_cell.angle_beta   90.00
_cell.angle_gamma   90.00
#
_symmetry.space_group_name_H-M   'P 1'
#
loop_
_entity.id
_entity.type
_entity.pdbx_description
1 polymer ?
#
loop_
_entity_poly.entity_id
_entity_poly.type
_entity_poly.pdbx_seq_one_letter_code
_entity_poly.pdbx_strand_id
1 'polypeptide(L)'
;MSVHTNIHVQLKTAERHFRYACQQVMIISRQVEEKTRRYHGVDRTGDTISRYNIRLRLSILDGVRNMYYEFAAKKAAEIVELQQRVLDVISHSDVTLDESDSEMSADDISVTSDTSVSCSESDCFELCD
;
A
#
# COMPACT_ATOMS: atom_id res chain seq x y z
N MET A 1 -9.98 -26.19 -4.35
CA MET A 1 -8.97 -25.14 -4.05
C MET A 1 -8.77 -25.13 -2.53
N SER A 2 -7.53 -25.31 -2.06
CA SER A 2 -7.24 -25.39 -0.61
C SER A 2 -7.47 -24.03 0.05
N VAL A 3 -8.06 -24.00 1.25
CA VAL A 3 -8.37 -22.76 2.03
C VAL A 3 -7.16 -21.84 2.12
N HIS A 4 -5.96 -22.41 2.26
CA HIS A 4 -4.69 -21.69 2.25
C HIS A 4 -4.51 -20.83 1.00
N THR A 5 -4.76 -21.37 -0.19
CA THR A 5 -4.62 -20.63 -1.46
C THR A 5 -5.58 -19.45 -1.57
N ASN A 6 -6.76 -19.52 -0.94
CA ASN A 6 -7.73 -18.44 -0.97
C ASN A 6 -7.31 -17.26 -0.09
N ILE A 7 -6.82 -17.52 1.14
CA ILE A 7 -6.37 -16.47 2.07
C ILE A 7 -5.17 -15.72 1.50
N HIS A 8 -4.21 -16.43 0.88
CA HIS A 8 -3.05 -15.80 0.23
C HIS A 8 -3.43 -14.90 -0.93
N VAL A 9 -4.45 -15.28 -1.73
CA VAL A 9 -4.96 -14.42 -2.82
C VAL A 9 -5.59 -13.16 -2.24
N GLN A 10 -6.42 -13.29 -1.21
CA GLN A 10 -7.05 -12.13 -0.54
C GLN A 10 -6.00 -11.19 0.05
N LEU A 11 -4.97 -11.73 0.71
CA LEU A 11 -3.88 -10.95 1.28
C LEU A 11 -3.15 -10.15 0.20
N LYS A 12 -2.73 -10.79 -0.89
CA LYS A 12 -2.08 -10.10 -2.03
C LYS A 12 -2.96 -9.02 -2.64
N THR A 13 -4.26 -9.26 -2.76
CA THR A 13 -5.20 -8.25 -3.26
C THR A 13 -5.33 -7.07 -2.30
N ALA A 14 -5.42 -7.30 -0.99
CA ALA A 14 -5.48 -6.26 0.02
C ALA A 14 -4.19 -5.41 0.03
N GLU A 15 -3.03 -6.03 -0.06
CA GLU A 15 -1.72 -5.36 -0.19
C GLU A 15 -1.65 -4.49 -1.46
N ARG A 16 -2.11 -5.02 -2.60
CA ARG A 16 -2.16 -4.23 -3.85
C ARG A 16 -3.02 -2.99 -3.69
N HIS A 17 -4.21 -3.12 -3.10
CA HIS A 17 -5.10 -1.98 -2.86
C HIS A 17 -4.51 -0.97 -1.87
N PHE A 18 -3.84 -1.44 -0.82
CA PHE A 18 -3.16 -0.57 0.13
C PHE A 18 -2.06 0.26 -0.54
N ARG A 19 -1.18 -0.38 -1.31
CA ARG A 19 -0.12 0.33 -2.06
C ARG A 19 -0.71 1.35 -3.03
N TYR A 20 -1.76 0.97 -3.74
CA TYR A 20 -2.45 1.90 -4.64
C TYR A 20 -3.00 3.12 -3.90
N ALA A 21 -3.66 2.91 -2.76
CA ALA A 21 -4.16 4.00 -1.93
C ALA A 21 -3.05 4.96 -1.50
N CYS A 22 -1.91 4.43 -1.03
CA CYS A 22 -0.74 5.24 -0.67
C CYS A 22 -0.19 6.03 -1.86
N GLN A 23 -0.13 5.43 -3.05
CA GLN A 23 0.25 6.14 -4.28
C GLN A 23 -0.70 7.30 -4.59
N GLN A 24 -2.01 7.07 -4.49
CA GLN A 24 -3.01 8.12 -4.72
C GLN A 24 -2.88 9.26 -3.72
N VAL A 25 -2.64 8.97 -2.44
CA VAL A 25 -2.37 10.01 -1.42
C VAL A 25 -1.18 10.89 -1.81
N MET A 26 -0.07 10.30 -2.28
CA MET A 26 1.11 11.06 -2.71
C MET A 26 0.82 11.94 -3.93
N ILE A 27 0.12 11.40 -4.93
CA ILE A 27 -0.27 12.15 -6.14
C ILE A 27 -1.15 13.36 -5.75
N ILE A 28 -2.18 13.12 -4.93
CA ILE A 28 -3.10 14.20 -4.51
C ILE A 28 -2.36 15.23 -3.67
N SER A 29 -1.44 14.82 -2.80
CA SER A 29 -0.64 15.75 -1.97
C SER A 29 0.16 16.71 -2.85
N ARG A 30 0.81 16.21 -3.91
CA ARG A 30 1.48 17.05 -4.91
C ARG A 30 0.53 18.01 -5.62
N GLN A 31 -0.68 17.55 -5.96
CA GLN A 31 -1.70 18.40 -6.59
C GLN A 31 -2.18 19.51 -5.64
N VAL A 32 -2.38 19.21 -4.36
CA VAL A 32 -2.75 20.19 -3.33
C VAL A 32 -1.67 21.26 -3.20
N GLU A 33 -0.40 20.87 -3.13
CA GLU A 33 0.73 21.81 -3.06
C GLU A 33 0.80 22.73 -4.28
N GLU A 34 0.61 22.17 -5.49
CA GLU A 34 0.59 22.95 -6.72
C GLU A 34 -0.57 23.96 -6.73
N LYS A 35 -1.79 23.51 -6.40
CA LYS A 35 -2.97 24.38 -6.34
C LYS A 35 -2.84 25.45 -5.27
N THR A 36 -2.22 25.13 -4.13
CA THR A 36 -1.94 26.08 -3.06
C THR A 36 -0.95 27.16 -3.50
N ARG A 37 0.14 26.79 -4.20
CA ARG A 37 1.06 27.77 -4.78
C ARG A 37 0.37 28.70 -5.77
N ARG A 38 -0.48 28.15 -6.65
CA ARG A 38 -1.26 28.97 -7.60
C ARG A 38 -2.26 29.87 -6.89
N TYR A 39 -2.93 29.38 -5.84
CA TYR A 39 -3.84 30.18 -5.01
C TYR A 39 -3.14 31.42 -4.46
N HIS A 40 -1.97 31.25 -3.83
CA HIS A 40 -1.16 32.36 -3.34
C HIS A 40 -0.68 33.30 -4.46
N GLY A 41 -0.49 32.80 -5.67
CA GLY A 41 -0.19 33.62 -6.85
C GLY A 41 -1.38 34.49 -7.28
N VAL A 42 -2.60 33.94 -7.32
CA VAL A 42 -3.83 34.68 -7.67
C VAL A 42 -4.23 35.68 -6.59
N ASP A 43 -3.89 35.41 -5.32
CA ASP A 43 -4.16 36.37 -4.24
C ASP A 43 -3.44 37.72 -4.46
N ARG A 44 -2.34 37.71 -5.23
CA ARG A 44 -1.61 38.93 -5.64
C ARG A 44 -2.26 39.69 -6.79
N THR A 45 -3.09 39.03 -7.61
CA THR A 45 -3.75 39.65 -8.79
C THR A 45 -5.16 40.13 -8.50
N GLY A 46 -5.77 39.74 -7.37
CA GLY A 46 -7.05 40.27 -6.89
C GLY A 46 -8.31 39.70 -7.58
N ASP A 47 -8.18 38.69 -8.45
CA ASP A 47 -9.34 38.09 -9.12
C ASP A 47 -10.13 37.15 -8.18
N THR A 48 -11.32 37.59 -7.79
CA THR A 48 -12.18 36.90 -6.83
C THR A 48 -12.80 35.61 -7.39
N ILE A 49 -13.08 35.55 -8.70
CA ILE A 49 -13.69 34.36 -9.33
C ILE A 49 -12.66 33.23 -9.38
N SER A 50 -11.44 33.55 -9.84
CA SER A 50 -10.34 32.59 -9.87
C SER A 50 -9.98 32.08 -8.47
N ARG A 51 -9.99 32.94 -7.44
CA ARG A 51 -9.77 32.52 -6.05
C ARG A 51 -10.81 31.50 -5.58
N TYR A 52 -12.10 31.78 -5.83
CA TYR A 52 -13.17 30.88 -5.42
C TYR A 52 -13.07 29.52 -6.11
N ASN A 53 -12.76 29.51 -7.41
CA ASN A 53 -12.58 28.27 -8.18
C ASN A 53 -11.43 27.42 -7.60
N ILE A 54 -10.29 28.04 -7.29
CA ILE A 54 -9.15 27.32 -6.71
C ILE A 54 -9.50 26.79 -5.31
N ARG A 55 -10.17 27.59 -4.47
CA ARG A 55 -10.59 27.16 -3.13
C ARG A 55 -11.53 25.96 -3.17
N LEU A 56 -12.48 25.96 -4.11
CA LEU A 56 -13.39 24.84 -4.29
C LEU A 56 -12.62 23.57 -4.70
N ARG A 57 -11.69 23.69 -5.65
CA ARG A 57 -10.84 22.56 -6.08
C ARG A 57 -9.95 22.02 -4.96
N LEU A 58 -9.35 22.90 -4.16
CA LEU A 58 -8.58 22.50 -2.97
C LEU A 58 -9.44 21.70 -1.98
N SER A 59 -10.66 22.18 -1.71
CA SER A 59 -11.59 21.50 -0.79
C SER A 59 -11.96 20.09 -1.29
N ILE A 60 -12.17 19.93 -2.60
CA ILE A 60 -12.43 18.61 -3.21
C ILE A 60 -11.20 17.71 -3.06
N LEU A 61 -10.00 18.20 -3.39
CA LEU A 61 -8.77 17.41 -3.28
C LEU A 61 -8.50 16.96 -1.84
N ASP A 62 -8.72 17.84 -0.86
CA ASP A 62 -8.59 17.48 0.55
C ASP A 62 -9.58 16.38 0.96
N GLY A 63 -10.83 16.46 0.49
CA GLY A 63 -11.84 15.41 0.72
C GLY A 63 -11.45 14.06 0.11
N VAL A 64 -10.98 14.06 -1.14
CA VAL A 64 -10.53 12.83 -1.83
C VAL A 64 -9.27 12.26 -1.15
N ARG A 65 -8.33 13.10 -0.73
CA ARG A 65 -7.15 12.66 0.03
C ARG A 65 -7.57 11.98 1.33
N ASN A 66 -8.52 12.57 2.06
CA ASN A 66 -9.04 12.01 3.30
C ASN A 66 -9.71 10.64 3.07
N MET A 67 -10.48 10.51 2.00
CA MET A 67 -11.08 9.24 1.60
C MET A 67 -10.00 8.15 1.37
N TYR A 68 -8.90 8.48 0.69
CA TYR A 68 -7.81 7.53 0.48
C TYR A 68 -7.05 7.19 1.76
N TYR A 69 -6.92 8.12 2.71
CA TYR A 69 -6.36 7.82 4.04
C TYR A 69 -7.21 6.79 4.78
N GLU A 70 -8.53 7.01 4.85
CA GLU A 70 -9.46 6.06 5.47
C GLU A 70 -9.45 4.70 4.77
N PHE A 71 -9.42 4.70 3.43
CA PHE A 71 -9.33 3.48 2.65
C PHE A 71 -8.02 2.72 2.89
N ALA A 72 -6.88 3.42 2.94
CA ALA A 72 -5.59 2.82 3.25
C ALA A 72 -5.56 2.25 4.67
N ALA A 73 -6.08 2.97 5.66
CA ALA A 73 -6.18 2.49 7.03
C ALA A 73 -7.03 1.21 7.13
N LYS A 74 -8.17 1.18 6.45
CA LYS A 74 -9.03 -0.01 6.39
C LYS A 74 -8.31 -1.21 5.75
N LYS A 75 -7.58 -0.99 4.65
CA LYS A 75 -6.82 -2.06 3.98
C LYS A 75 -5.62 -2.53 4.80
N ALA A 76 -4.94 -1.65 5.52
CA ALA A 76 -3.88 -2.03 6.46
C ALA A 76 -4.42 -2.94 7.57
N ALA A 77 -5.58 -2.60 8.15
CA ALA A 77 -6.22 -3.45 9.16
C ALA A 77 -6.60 -4.83 8.60
N GLU A 78 -7.16 -4.88 7.38
CA GLU A 78 -7.50 -6.12 6.67
C GLU A 78 -6.26 -6.99 6.40
N ILE A 79 -5.13 -6.39 6.03
CA ILE A 79 -3.86 -7.11 5.84
C ILE A 79 -3.41 -7.77 7.15
N VAL A 80 -3.43 -7.04 8.26
CA VAL A 80 -3.04 -7.58 9.58
C VAL A 80 -3.95 -8.74 9.98
N GLU A 81 -5.26 -8.61 9.77
CA GLU A 81 -6.22 -9.68 10.05
C GLU A 81 -5.96 -10.93 9.19
N LEU A 82 -5.72 -10.76 7.89
CA LEU A 82 -5.43 -11.87 6.98
C LEU A 82 -4.08 -12.54 7.30
N GLN A 83 -3.05 -11.76 7.66
CA GLN A 83 -1.76 -12.28 8.10
C GLN A 83 -1.90 -13.12 9.37
N GLN A 84 -2.69 -12.67 10.35
CA GLN A 84 -2.98 -13.45 11.55
C GLN A 84 -3.68 -14.78 11.22
N ARG A 85 -4.67 -14.76 10.33
CA ARG A 85 -5.36 -15.99 9.89
C ARG A 85 -4.43 -16.97 9.20
N VAL A 86 -3.46 -16.49 8.41
CA VAL A 86 -2.45 -17.37 7.80
C VAL A 86 -1.62 -18.05 8.89
N LEU A 87 -1.17 -17.29 9.89
CA LEU A 87 -0.39 -17.81 11.01
C LEU A 87 -1.18 -18.85 11.82
N ASP A 88 -2.44 -18.56 12.14
CA ASP A 88 -3.31 -19.47 12.89
C ASP A 88 -3.47 -20.81 12.15
N VAL A 89 -3.70 -20.77 10.83
CA VAL A 89 -3.84 -21.99 10.01
C VAL A 89 -2.54 -22.81 10.01
N ILE A 90 -1.37 -22.17 9.96
CA ILE A 90 -0.08 -22.85 10.03
C ILE A 90 0.09 -23.51 11.42
N SER A 91 -0.18 -22.78 12.49
CA SER A 91 -0.03 -23.28 13.88
C SER A 91 -0.95 -24.47 14.18
N HIS A 92 -2.15 -24.55 13.59
CA HIS A 92 -3.07 -25.67 13.80
C HIS A 92 -2.72 -26.90 12.96
N SER A 93 -1.82 -26.77 11.97
CA SER A 93 -1.36 -27.89 11.15
C SER A 93 -0.15 -28.65 11.74
N ASP A 94 0.47 -28.13 12.81
CA ASP A 94 1.73 -28.65 13.37
C ASP A 94 1.55 -29.56 14.61
N VAL A 95 0.33 -30.03 14.89
CA VAL A 95 0.07 -30.99 16.00
C VAL A 95 0.14 -32.44 15.50
N THR A 96 1.22 -32.81 14.81
CA THR A 96 1.70 -34.20 14.67
C THR A 96 3.23 -34.18 14.48
N LEU A 97 3.97 -33.86 15.54
CA LEU A 97 5.40 -34.15 15.59
C LEU A 97 5.57 -35.51 16.26
N ASP A 98 5.71 -36.53 15.42
CA ASP A 98 6.25 -37.83 15.79
C ASP A 98 7.73 -37.61 16.15
N GLU A 99 8.10 -37.94 17.39
CA GLU A 99 9.48 -37.94 17.86
C GLU A 99 10.30 -38.91 17.01
N SER A 100 11.29 -38.38 16.28
CA SER A 100 12.39 -39.19 15.75
C SER A 100 13.68 -38.41 15.93
N ASP A 101 14.34 -38.72 17.04
CA ASP A 101 15.71 -38.34 17.36
C ASP A 101 16.67 -38.73 16.22
N SER A 102 17.46 -37.78 15.75
CA SER A 102 18.72 -38.04 15.05
C SER A 102 19.65 -36.85 15.23
N GLU A 103 20.68 -37.04 16.05
CA GLU A 103 21.75 -36.08 16.31
C GLU A 103 22.82 -36.04 15.19
N MET A 104 23.55 -34.91 15.16
CA MET A 104 24.89 -34.63 14.61
C MET A 104 25.09 -34.37 13.10
N SER A 105 25.38 -33.12 12.72
CA SER A 105 26.78 -32.62 12.61
C SER A 105 26.81 -31.11 12.29
N ALA A 106 27.69 -30.36 12.95
CA ALA A 106 27.95 -28.96 12.65
C ALA A 106 28.80 -28.82 11.37
N ASP A 107 28.43 -27.92 10.46
CA ASP A 107 29.39 -27.18 9.64
C ASP A 107 28.80 -25.89 9.02
N ASP A 108 29.54 -24.82 9.29
CA ASP A 108 29.81 -23.57 8.58
C ASP A 108 28.75 -22.47 8.35
N ILE A 109 29.07 -21.30 8.90
CA ILE A 109 28.41 -20.00 8.69
C ILE A 109 29.16 -19.30 7.55
N SER A 110 28.48 -19.09 6.42
CA SER A 110 28.88 -18.04 5.47
C SER A 110 27.75 -17.03 5.31
N VAL A 111 27.94 -15.88 5.95
CA VAL A 111 27.16 -14.67 5.71
C VAL A 111 27.67 -14.06 4.41
N THR A 112 26.83 -14.06 3.37
CA THR A 112 26.99 -13.15 2.23
C THR A 112 25.64 -12.50 1.95
N SER A 113 25.47 -11.31 2.53
CA SER A 113 24.48 -10.32 2.14
C SER A 113 24.72 -9.89 0.69
N ASP A 114 23.76 -10.16 -0.19
CA ASP A 114 23.57 -9.41 -1.43
C ASP A 114 22.07 -9.23 -1.71
N THR A 115 21.56 -8.12 -1.18
CA THR A 115 20.27 -7.54 -1.57
C THR A 115 20.45 -6.86 -2.92
N SER A 116 19.92 -7.47 -3.98
CA SER A 116 19.58 -6.76 -5.21
C SER A 116 18.15 -7.08 -5.61
N VAL A 117 17.22 -6.27 -5.08
CA VAL A 117 15.83 -6.24 -5.57
C VAL A 117 15.84 -5.41 -6.85
N SER A 118 15.98 -6.07 -7.99
CA SER A 118 15.68 -5.47 -9.28
C SER A 118 14.16 -5.49 -9.49
N CYS A 119 13.49 -4.39 -9.16
CA CYS A 119 12.12 -4.15 -9.60
C CYS A 119 12.15 -3.75 -11.07
N SER A 120 11.83 -4.69 -11.97
CA SER A 120 11.53 -4.35 -13.35
C SER A 120 10.19 -3.58 -13.39
N GLU A 121 10.30 -2.26 -13.60
CA GLU A 121 9.22 -1.43 -14.15
C GLU A 121 8.87 -1.96 -15.53
N SER A 122 7.69 -2.56 -15.68
CA SER A 122 6.99 -2.71 -16.96
C SER A 122 5.59 -3.22 -16.67
N ASP A 123 4.63 -2.30 -16.60
CA ASP A 123 3.40 -2.45 -17.36
C ASP A 123 2.76 -1.06 -17.48
N CYS A 124 3.02 -0.48 -18.66
CA CYS A 124 2.31 0.64 -19.22
C CYS A 124 0.80 0.40 -19.11
N PHE A 125 0.07 1.36 -18.55
CA PHE A 125 -1.31 1.54 -18.94
C PHE A 125 -1.46 2.96 -19.47
N GLU A 126 -1.34 3.05 -20.79
CA GLU A 126 -1.98 4.09 -21.57
C GLU A 126 -3.48 4.06 -21.26
N LEU A 127 -3.97 5.18 -20.73
CA LEU A 127 -5.36 5.60 -20.95
C LEU A 127 -5.31 7.10 -21.30
N CYS A 128 -4.96 7.35 -22.56
CA CYS A 128 -5.41 8.53 -23.29
C CYS A 128 -6.60 8.11 -24.14
N ASP A 129 -7.80 8.47 -23.70
CA ASP A 129 -8.77 9.32 -24.41
C ASP A 129 -10.11 9.33 -23.64
#